data_AF-A0A4P9YTK7-F1
#
_entry.id   AF-A0A4P9YTK7-F1
#
_cell.length_a   1.000
_cell.length_b   1.000
_cell.length_c   1.000
_cell.angle_alpha   90.00
_cell.angle_beta   90.00
_cell.angle_gamma   90.00
#
_symmetry.space_group_name_H-M   'P 1'
#
loop_
_entity.id
_entity.type
_entity.pdbx_description
1 polymer ?
#
loop_
_entity_poly.entity_id
_entity_poly.type
_entity_poly.pdbx_seq_one_letter_code
_entity_poly.pdbx_strand_id
1 'polypeptide(L)' 'QLKAAIWYTVGKLCHAHESKIQMTVTPQFIAALAEMVYYHLECLGQDLEMFAQHAGRSMIKVEDV' A
#
# COMPACT_ATOMS: atom_id res chain seq x y z
N GLN A 1 3.56 -9.74 -11.19
CA GLN A 1 4.74 -8.87 -10.97
C GLN A 1 4.47 -7.82 -9.87
N LEU A 2 3.39 -7.01 -9.96
CA LEU A 2 3.09 -5.97 -8.95
C LEU A 2 2.88 -6.50 -7.52
N LYS A 3 2.03 -7.53 -7.34
CA LYS A 3 1.80 -8.14 -6.02
C LYS A 3 3.08 -8.68 -5.36
N ALA A 4 4.00 -9.24 -6.15
CA ALA A 4 5.29 -9.72 -5.64
C ALA A 4 6.20 -8.56 -5.16
N ALA A 5 6.20 -7.42 -5.85
CA ALA A 5 6.92 -6.23 -5.41
C ALA A 5 6.34 -5.62 -4.12
N ILE A 6 5.00 -5.61 -4.00
CA ILE A 6 4.31 -5.21 -2.77
C ILE A 6 4.69 -6.15 -1.63
N TRP A 7 4.57 -7.46 -1.82
CA TRP A 7 4.93 -8.46 -0.81
C TRP A 7 6.37 -8.30 -0.33
N TYR A 8 7.32 -8.13 -1.25
CA TYR A 8 8.73 -7.90 -0.91
C TYR A 8 8.92 -6.63 -0.07
N THR A 9 8.28 -5.53 -0.46
CA THR A 9 8.40 -4.25 0.24
C THR A 9 7.76 -4.30 1.62
N VAL A 10 6.56 -4.88 1.72
CA VAL A 10 5.86 -5.11 2.99
C VAL A 10 6.69 -6.00 3.92
N GLY A 11 7.26 -7.09 3.39
CA GLY A 11 8.15 -7.96 4.16
C GLY A 11 9.36 -7.22 4.72
N LYS A 12 10.02 -6.39 3.91
CA LYS A 12 11.13 -5.55 4.37
C LYS A 12 10.72 -4.58 5.48
N LEU A 13 9.55 -3.94 5.37
CA LEU A 13 9.03 -3.02 6.38
C LEU A 13 8.68 -3.75 7.69
N CYS A 14 8.03 -4.91 7.59
CA CYS A 14 7.71 -5.76 8.74
C CYS A 14 8.98 -6.18 9.48
N HIS A 15 9.99 -6.70 8.78
CA HIS A 15 11.26 -7.11 9.39
C HIS A 15 12.01 -5.93 10.03
N ALA A 16 11.96 -4.74 9.42
CA ALA A 16 12.53 -3.54 10.04
C ALA A 16 11.81 -3.16 11.36
N HIS A 17 10.54 -3.55 11.51
CA HIS A 17 9.75 -3.29 12.71
C HIS A 17 9.84 -4.36 13.80
N GLU A 18 10.24 -5.60 13.48
CA GLU A 18 10.37 -6.71 14.45
C GLU A 18 11.16 -6.32 15.70
N SER A 19 12.28 -5.62 15.50
CA SER A 19 13.14 -5.13 16.60
C SER A 19 12.45 -4.15 17.55
N LYS A 20 11.53 -3.33 17.03
CA LYS A 20 10.80 -2.32 17.81
C LYS A 20 9.67 -2.93 18.64
N ILE A 21 9.03 -3.98 18.10
CA ILE A 21 7.88 -4.63 18.74
C ILE A 21 8.27 -5.85 19.57
N GLN A 22 9.54 -6.27 19.54
CA GLN A 22 10.05 -7.47 20.22
C GLN A 22 9.25 -8.75 19.87
N MET A 23 8.77 -8.84 18.64
CA MET A 23 7.98 -9.96 18.13
C MET A 23 8.47 -10.34 16.73
N THR A 24 8.40 -11.63 16.40
CA THR A 24 8.65 -12.14 15.05
C THR A 24 7.41 -11.98 14.20
N VAL A 25 7.58 -11.52 12.96
CA VAL A 25 6.53 -11.43 11.97
C VAL A 25 6.55 -12.67 11.10
N THR A 26 5.40 -13.34 10.97
CA THR A 26 5.29 -14.58 10.21
C THR A 26 5.11 -14.31 8.70
N PRO A 27 5.51 -15.27 7.83
CA PRO A 27 5.25 -15.16 6.40
C PRO A 27 3.76 -15.04 6.06
N GLN A 28 2.88 -15.67 6.84
CA GLN A 28 1.42 -15.60 6.67
C GLN A 28 0.90 -14.19 6.97
N PHE A 29 1.42 -13.55 8.01
CA PHE A 29 1.07 -12.16 8.32
C PHE A 29 1.53 -11.22 7.20
N ILE A 30 2.75 -11.38 6.70
CA ILE A 30 3.27 -10.58 5.58
C ILE A 30 2.39 -10.76 4.33
N ALA A 31 1.97 -12.00 4.03
CA ALA A 31 1.10 -12.28 2.90
C ALA A 31 -0.27 -11.60 3.05
N ALA A 32 -0.90 -11.72 4.22
CA ALA A 32 -2.19 -11.08 4.50
C ALA A 32 -2.09 -9.55 4.43
N LEU A 33 -1.04 -8.97 5.00
CA LEU A 33 -0.81 -7.53 4.94
C LEU A 33 -0.52 -7.04 3.51
N ALA A 34 0.22 -7.81 2.71
CA ALA A 34 0.46 -7.48 1.31
C ALA A 34 -0.82 -7.46 0.46
N GLU A 35 -1.74 -8.42 0.70
CA GLU A 35 -3.06 -8.41 0.06
C GLU A 35 -3.92 -7.24 0.51
N MET A 36 -3.91 -6.90 1.81
CA MET A 36 -4.59 -5.72 2.34
C MET A 36 -4.07 -4.42 1.69
N VAL A 37 -2.74 -4.26 1.61
CA VAL A 37 -2.12 -3.11 0.95
C VAL A 37 -2.49 -3.04 -0.53
N TYR A 38 -2.52 -4.18 -1.23
CA TYR A 38 -2.94 -4.23 -2.63
C TYR A 38 -4.37 -3.71 -2.81
N TYR A 39 -5.32 -4.16 -1.97
CA TYR A 39 -6.70 -3.68 -2.01
C TYR A 39 -6.80 -2.17 -1.72
N HIS A 40 -6.06 -1.67 -0.71
CA HIS A 40 -6.05 -0.24 -0.42
C HIS A 40 -5.51 0.61 -1.56
N LEU A 41 -4.52 0.13 -2.33
CA LEU A 41 -4.01 0.84 -3.49
C LEU A 41 -5.07 0.96 -4.60
N GLU A 42 -5.94 -0.03 -4.77
CA GLU A 42 -7.05 0.03 -5.72
C GLU A 42 -8.07 1.11 -5.30
N CYS A 43 -8.49 1.12 -4.03
CA CYS A 43 -9.39 2.15 -3.50
C CYS A 43 -8.76 3.55 -3.60
N LEU A 44 -7.52 3.71 -3.13
CA LEU A 44 -6.83 5.00 -3.16
C LEU A 44 -6.68 5.52 -4.59
N GLY A 45 -6.33 4.66 -5.55
CA GLY A 45 -6.24 5.06 -6.96
C GLY A 45 -7.55 5.60 -7.52
N GLN A 46 -8.67 4.94 -7.20
CA GLN A 46 -10.01 5.39 -7.60
C GLN A 46 -10.39 6.73 -6.96
N ASP A 47 -10.11 6.90 -5.66
CA ASP A 47 -10.41 8.14 -4.95
C ASP A 47 -9.58 9.31 -5.51
N LEU A 48 -8.27 9.10 -5.74
CA LEU A 48 -7.40 10.12 -6.33
C LEU A 48 -7.84 10.51 -7.75
N GLU A 49 -8.28 9.54 -8.55
CA GLU A 49 -8.85 9.81 -9.87
C GLU A 49 -10.12 10.66 -9.76
N MET A 50 -11.03 10.30 -8.84
CA MET A 50 -12.26 11.06 -8.60
C MET A 50 -11.99 12.49 -8.12
N PHE A 51 -11.00 12.71 -7.25
CA PHE A 51 -10.61 14.05 -6.81
C PHE A 51 -10.05 14.91 -7.94
N ALA A 52 -9.18 14.35 -8.79
CA ALA A 52 -8.67 15.04 -9.97
C ALA A 52 -9.81 15.41 -10.93
N GLN A 53 -10.73 14.47 -11.20
CA GLN A 53 -11.90 14.69 -12.07
C GLN A 53 -12.84 15.75 -11.49
N HIS A 54 -13.08 15.74 -10.17
CA HIS A 54 -13.90 16.75 -9.50
C HIS A 54 -13.34 18.16 -9.68
N ALA A 55 -12.01 18.30 -9.74
CA ALA A 55 -11.32 19.56 -10.02
C ALA A 55 -11.19 19.87 -11.54
N GLY A 56 -11.87 19.12 -12.42
CA GLY A 56 -11.81 19.30 -13.87
C GLY A 56 -10.48 18.91 -14.51
N ARG A 57 -9.68 18.08 -13.84
CA ARG A 57 -8.36 17.62 -14.30
C ARG A 57 -8.37 16.14 -14.64
N SER A 58 -7.46 15.73 -15.54
CA SER A 58 -7.18 14.32 -15.87
C SER A 58 -5.84 13.83 -15.31
N MET A 59 -5.15 14.68 -14.53
CA MET A 59 -3.85 14.40 -13.93
C MET A 59 -3.94 14.65 -12.43
N ILE A 60 -3.57 13.63 -11.64
CA ILE A 60 -3.45 13.68 -10.19
C ILE A 60 -2.31 14.61 -9.80
N LYS A 61 -2.55 15.44 -8.79
CA LYS A 61 -1.60 16.41 -8.21
C LYS A 61 -1.55 16.27 -6.69
N VAL A 62 -0.69 17.07 -6.06
CA VAL A 62 -0.51 17.06 -4.60
C VAL A 62 -1.80 17.46 -3.87
N GLU A 63 -2.67 18.26 -4.48
CA GLU A 63 -3.95 18.65 -3.87
C GLU A 63 -4.96 17.49 -3.77
N ASP A 64 -4.71 16.38 -4.47
CA ASP A 64 -5.57 15.20 -4.45
C ASP A 64 -5.16 14.19 -3.35
N VAL A 65 -3.96 14.33 -2.76
CA VAL A 65 -3.33 13.38 -1.80
C VAL A 65 -3.44 13.87 -0.37
#